data_AF-A0A1Q3FMU8-F1
#
_entry.id   AF-A0A1Q3FMU8-F1
#
_cell.length_a   1.000
_cell.length_b   1.000
_cell.length_c   1.000
_cell.angle_alpha   90.00
_cell.angle_beta   90.00
_cell.angle_gamma   90.00
#
_symmetry.space_group_name_H-M   'P 1'
#
loop_
_entity.id
_entity.type
_entity.pdbx_description
1 polymer ?
#
loop_
_entity_poly.entity_id
_entity_poly.type
_entity_poly.pdbx_seq_one_letter_code
_entity_poly.pdbx_strand_id
1 'polypeptide(L)'
;MQFNCSTMRMKFCEINNVMITEYTDVSEWDFPDHHDLAFGSYPLPDESTIVTTVTKELSEKLTNVQSLEIQNVSLVSFFLWEHLINLDASHNYLSELIVDPGSMYNLKSLVLKHNRLQQIDFLKGLFKLRDLDLSNNYLDKIDLSVLDPAKELANLKLSHNRIRIITTTAGDMLHLPRLTSLALDHNQLTILDASQWQFNVLQDLNLSTNRLVYISMCEVQNSFPRLQTIYLDGNNWECSYLNSTLAQLHQANVKPMSFTMHNCSEAFESICCS
;
A
#
# COMPACT_ATOMS: atom_id res chain seq x y z
N MET A 1 8.91 -34.47 1.30
CA MET A 1 9.70 -34.02 0.13
C MET A 1 10.69 -32.98 0.63
N GLN A 2 11.96 -33.05 0.24
CA GLN A 2 12.96 -32.06 0.67
C GLN A 2 13.19 -31.04 -0.43
N PHE A 3 12.94 -29.76 -0.12
CA PHE A 3 13.23 -28.66 -1.03
C PHE A 3 14.66 -28.17 -0.79
N ASN A 4 15.34 -27.82 -1.87
CA ASN A 4 16.65 -27.17 -1.84
C ASN A 4 16.57 -25.87 -2.64
N CYS A 5 17.43 -24.92 -2.31
CA CYS A 5 17.57 -23.70 -3.08
C CYS A 5 18.01 -24.03 -4.51
N SER A 6 17.20 -23.63 -5.50
CA SER A 6 17.51 -23.86 -6.91
C SER A 6 18.56 -22.87 -7.42
N THR A 7 18.48 -21.60 -7.01
CA THR A 7 19.54 -20.60 -7.19
C THR A 7 19.55 -19.61 -6.02
N MET A 8 20.61 -18.78 -5.94
CA MET A 8 20.71 -17.69 -4.98
C MET A 8 20.83 -16.35 -5.69
N ARG A 9 19.71 -15.70 -5.99
CA ARG A 9 19.70 -14.33 -6.55
C ARG A 9 19.69 -13.32 -5.41
N MET A 10 20.67 -12.43 -5.37
CA MET A 10 20.71 -11.33 -4.39
C MET A 10 20.47 -11.81 -2.93
N LYS A 11 20.93 -13.03 -2.59
CA LYS A 11 20.77 -13.75 -1.32
C LYS A 11 19.45 -14.49 -1.08
N PHE A 12 18.47 -14.43 -1.97
CA PHE A 12 17.25 -15.23 -1.83
C PHE A 12 17.50 -16.68 -2.22
N CYS A 13 17.05 -17.62 -1.39
CA CYS A 13 16.97 -19.03 -1.75
C CYS A 13 15.67 -19.28 -2.52
N GLU A 14 15.80 -19.55 -3.81
CA GLU A 14 14.65 -19.69 -4.72
C GLU A 14 14.14 -21.13 -4.77
N ILE A 15 12.84 -21.30 -4.54
CA ILE A 15 12.12 -22.57 -4.65
C ILE A 15 11.26 -22.50 -5.92
N ASN A 16 11.60 -23.37 -6.87
CA ASN A 16 10.92 -23.48 -8.16
C ASN A 16 10.33 -24.90 -8.33
N ASN A 17 9.50 -25.11 -9.34
CA ASN A 17 8.87 -26.40 -9.66
C ASN A 17 8.04 -26.96 -8.49
N VAL A 18 7.32 -26.09 -7.78
CA VAL A 18 6.49 -26.47 -6.63
C VAL A 18 5.03 -26.11 -6.87
N MET A 19 4.13 -27.04 -6.52
CA MET A 19 2.68 -26.82 -6.61
C MET A 19 2.03 -26.93 -5.22
N ILE A 20 1.71 -25.79 -4.64
CA ILE A 20 0.98 -25.64 -3.38
C ILE A 20 -0.39 -25.07 -3.70
N THR A 21 -1.40 -25.92 -3.55
CA THR A 21 -2.80 -25.57 -3.74
C THR A 21 -3.53 -25.65 -2.40
N GLU A 22 -4.79 -25.24 -2.35
CA GLU A 22 -5.62 -25.38 -1.15
C GLU A 22 -5.78 -26.82 -0.65
N TYR A 23 -5.53 -27.82 -1.50
CA TYR A 23 -5.61 -29.24 -1.15
C TYR A 23 -4.24 -29.90 -0.93
N THR A 24 -3.14 -29.15 -1.07
CA THR A 24 -1.80 -29.71 -0.92
C THR A 24 -1.46 -29.89 0.56
N ASP A 25 -1.24 -31.13 0.97
CA ASP A 25 -0.68 -31.47 2.28
C ASP A 25 0.84 -31.25 2.27
N VAL A 26 1.31 -30.36 3.16
CA VAL A 26 2.73 -29.97 3.31
C VAL A 26 3.34 -30.50 4.62
N SER A 27 2.63 -31.35 5.37
CA SER A 27 3.07 -31.86 6.68
C SER A 27 4.43 -32.57 6.62
N GLU A 28 4.63 -33.39 5.58
CA GLU A 28 5.85 -34.18 5.32
C GLU A 28 6.89 -33.43 4.46
N TRP A 29 6.69 -32.12 4.24
CA TRP A 29 7.61 -31.30 3.46
C TRP A 29 8.63 -30.64 4.38
N ASP A 30 9.88 -30.64 3.92
CA ASP A 30 11.00 -30.00 4.58
C ASP A 30 11.51 -28.88 3.68
N PHE A 31 11.31 -27.64 4.13
CA PHE A 31 11.69 -26.43 3.40
C PHE A 31 13.10 -25.98 3.81
N PRO A 32 13.84 -25.29 2.94
CA PRO A 32 15.17 -24.80 3.29
C PRO A 32 15.11 -23.87 4.48
N ASP A 33 15.97 -24.13 5.47
CA ASP A 33 16.19 -23.21 6.58
C ASP A 33 16.97 -21.98 6.07
N HIS A 34 16.25 -20.93 5.70
CA HIS A 34 16.82 -19.74 5.09
C HIS A 34 16.03 -18.47 5.46
N HIS A 35 16.74 -17.37 5.74
CA HIS A 35 16.11 -16.10 6.13
C HIS A 35 15.39 -15.39 4.97
N ASP A 36 15.94 -15.47 3.77
CA ASP A 36 15.41 -14.81 2.57
C ASP A 36 14.97 -15.89 1.57
N LEU A 37 13.67 -16.13 1.42
CA LEU A 37 13.12 -17.13 0.50
C LEU A 37 12.36 -16.49 -0.65
N ALA A 38 12.38 -17.16 -1.80
CA ALA A 38 11.53 -16.81 -2.92
C ALA A 38 10.81 -18.04 -3.48
N PHE A 39 9.53 -17.89 -3.84
CA PHE A 39 8.78 -18.89 -4.60
C PHE A 39 8.62 -18.43 -6.04
N GLY A 40 8.98 -19.32 -6.97
CA GLY A 40 8.98 -19.02 -8.40
C GLY A 40 10.17 -18.15 -8.80
N SER A 41 10.30 -17.96 -10.10
CA SER A 41 11.31 -17.07 -10.67
C SER A 41 10.75 -15.65 -10.76
N TYR A 42 11.57 -14.65 -10.41
CA TYR A 42 11.26 -13.24 -10.65
C TYR A 42 12.48 -12.57 -11.30
N PRO A 43 12.32 -11.68 -12.31
CA PRO A 43 11.08 -11.06 -12.81
C PRO A 43 10.34 -11.84 -13.90
N LEU A 44 10.83 -13.01 -14.30
CA LEU A 44 10.25 -13.78 -15.40
C LEU A 44 9.09 -14.65 -14.89
N PRO A 45 7.95 -14.70 -15.58
CA PRO A 45 6.88 -15.64 -15.24
C PRO A 45 7.43 -17.06 -15.18
N ASP A 46 7.19 -17.74 -14.06
CA ASP A 46 7.50 -19.15 -13.89
C ASP A 46 6.21 -19.95 -13.90
N GLU A 47 5.98 -20.70 -14.97
CA GLU A 47 4.80 -21.58 -15.08
C GLU A 47 4.95 -22.88 -14.28
N SER A 48 6.16 -23.21 -13.80
CA SER A 48 6.38 -24.44 -13.04
C SER A 48 6.05 -24.31 -11.56
N THR A 49 5.91 -23.07 -11.07
CA THR A 49 5.63 -22.78 -9.66
C THR A 49 4.23 -22.20 -9.50
N ILE A 50 3.38 -22.94 -8.80
CA ILE A 50 2.01 -22.54 -8.50
C ILE A 50 1.85 -22.59 -6.99
N VAL A 51 1.62 -21.44 -6.36
CA VAL A 51 1.31 -21.34 -4.94
C VAL A 51 0.03 -20.51 -4.81
N THR A 52 -1.12 -21.18 -4.71
CA THR A 52 -2.42 -20.51 -4.61
C THR A 52 -2.75 -20.07 -3.20
N THR A 53 -2.16 -20.72 -2.19
CA THR A 53 -2.37 -20.38 -0.79
C THR A 53 -1.10 -20.58 0.02
N VAL A 54 -0.89 -19.68 0.99
CA VAL A 54 0.03 -19.92 2.10
C VAL A 54 -0.81 -20.09 3.36
N THR A 55 -0.96 -21.33 3.79
CA THR A 55 -1.74 -21.69 4.98
C THR A 55 -0.94 -21.44 6.26
N LYS A 56 -1.61 -21.50 7.42
CA LYS A 56 -0.95 -21.48 8.73
C LYS A 56 0.02 -22.66 8.91
N GLU A 57 -0.34 -23.85 8.43
CA GLU A 57 0.56 -25.01 8.47
C GLU A 57 1.83 -24.77 7.65
N LEU A 58 1.71 -24.16 6.47
CA LEU A 58 2.88 -23.82 5.66
C LEU A 58 3.74 -22.74 6.34
N SER A 59 3.14 -21.70 6.93
CA SER A 59 3.90 -20.66 7.62
C SER A 59 4.67 -21.21 8.83
N GLU A 60 4.12 -22.20 9.54
CA GLU A 60 4.80 -22.92 10.63
C GLU A 60 6.01 -23.74 10.17
N LYS A 61 6.14 -24.04 8.87
CA LYS A 61 7.33 -24.68 8.27
C LYS A 61 8.40 -23.68 7.84
N LEU A 62 8.04 -22.41 7.71
CA LEU A 62 8.90 -21.32 7.22
C LEU A 62 9.43 -20.44 8.37
N THR A 63 9.77 -21.06 9.50
CA THR A 63 10.00 -20.37 10.80
C THR A 63 11.12 -19.33 10.79
N ASN A 64 12.19 -19.58 10.04
CA ASN A 64 13.34 -18.69 9.98
C ASN A 64 13.22 -17.63 8.88
N VAL A 65 12.18 -17.68 8.05
CA VAL A 65 11.99 -16.74 6.93
C VAL A 65 11.58 -15.37 7.47
N GLN A 66 12.42 -14.38 7.18
CA GLN A 66 12.23 -12.97 7.51
C GLN A 66 11.91 -12.12 6.27
N SER A 67 12.41 -12.50 5.10
CA SER A 67 12.05 -11.87 3.83
C SER A 67 11.49 -12.93 2.87
N LEU A 68 10.30 -12.67 2.34
CA LEU A 68 9.67 -13.56 1.36
C LEU A 68 9.31 -12.80 0.09
N GLU A 69 9.78 -13.31 -1.05
CA GLU A 69 9.30 -12.95 -2.38
C GLU A 69 8.42 -14.07 -2.92
N ILE A 70 7.17 -13.78 -3.26
CA ILE A 70 6.21 -14.78 -3.76
C ILE A 70 5.36 -14.15 -4.86
N GLN A 71 5.96 -13.90 -6.02
CA GLN A 71 5.38 -13.11 -7.10
C GLN A 71 5.04 -13.98 -8.29
N ASN A 72 3.95 -13.67 -9.01
CA ASN A 72 3.52 -14.42 -10.22
C ASN A 72 3.27 -15.92 -10.02
N VAL A 73 2.92 -16.37 -8.82
CA VAL A 73 2.66 -17.80 -8.50
C VAL A 73 1.18 -18.14 -8.39
N SER A 74 0.29 -17.22 -8.80
CA SER A 74 -1.17 -17.35 -8.69
C SER A 74 -1.70 -17.37 -7.25
N LEU A 75 -1.02 -16.69 -6.32
CA LEU A 75 -1.42 -16.59 -4.91
C LEU A 75 -2.79 -15.91 -4.77
N VAL A 76 -3.69 -16.51 -3.98
CA VAL A 76 -5.06 -16.04 -3.73
C VAL A 76 -5.26 -15.67 -2.26
N SER A 77 -4.71 -16.47 -1.33
CA SER A 77 -4.74 -16.19 0.10
C SER A 77 -3.37 -16.39 0.75
N PHE A 78 -3.07 -15.58 1.76
CA PHE A 78 -1.79 -15.65 2.47
C PHE A 78 -2.00 -15.45 3.97
N PHE A 79 -1.56 -16.43 4.76
CA PHE A 79 -1.50 -16.34 6.21
C PHE A 79 -0.17 -15.71 6.63
N LEU A 80 -0.23 -14.55 7.30
CA LEU A 80 0.95 -13.83 7.78
C LEU A 80 1.44 -14.39 9.12
N TRP A 81 2.75 -14.54 9.27
CA TRP A 81 3.40 -14.94 10.53
C TRP A 81 4.24 -13.82 11.15
N GLU A 82 4.44 -13.90 12.47
CA GLU A 82 4.96 -12.80 13.29
C GLU A 82 6.42 -12.41 13.02
N HIS A 83 7.24 -13.37 12.57
CA HIS A 83 8.67 -13.16 12.34
C HIS A 83 9.00 -12.53 10.98
N LEU A 84 8.02 -12.47 10.06
CA LEU A 84 8.24 -11.89 8.75
C LEU A 84 8.47 -10.38 8.87
N ILE A 85 9.54 -9.90 8.22
CA ILE A 85 9.97 -8.50 8.21
C ILE A 85 9.62 -7.86 6.86
N ASN A 86 9.83 -8.58 5.77
CA ASN A 86 9.57 -8.11 4.41
C ASN A 86 8.71 -9.14 3.66
N LEU A 87 7.63 -8.68 3.06
CA LEU A 87 6.81 -9.49 2.17
C LEU A 87 6.61 -8.75 0.85
N ASP A 88 7.05 -9.37 -0.25
CA ASP A 88 6.63 -9.01 -1.60
C ASP A 88 5.81 -10.14 -2.19
N ALA A 89 4.49 -9.95 -2.21
CA ALA A 89 3.53 -10.86 -2.84
C ALA A 89 2.84 -10.18 -4.03
N SER A 90 3.53 -9.25 -4.69
CA SER A 90 3.00 -8.52 -5.82
C SER A 90 2.75 -9.38 -7.05
N HIS A 91 1.93 -8.87 -7.98
CA HIS A 91 1.60 -9.55 -9.23
C HIS A 91 1.01 -10.96 -9.02
N ASN A 92 0.00 -11.04 -8.16
CA ASN A 92 -0.75 -12.27 -7.90
C ASN A 92 -2.27 -12.00 -8.03
N TYR A 93 -3.07 -12.94 -7.53
CA TYR A 93 -4.51 -12.83 -7.45
C TYR A 93 -4.98 -12.65 -6.00
N LEU A 94 -4.12 -12.14 -5.11
CA LEU A 94 -4.34 -12.12 -3.67
C LEU A 94 -5.60 -11.30 -3.38
N SER A 95 -6.61 -11.95 -2.81
CA SER A 95 -7.85 -11.31 -2.37
C SER A 95 -7.95 -11.23 -0.86
N GLU A 96 -7.12 -11.99 -0.14
CA GLU A 96 -7.18 -12.09 1.31
C GLU A 96 -5.78 -12.23 1.93
N LEU A 97 -5.44 -11.33 2.85
CA LEU A 97 -4.30 -11.46 3.75
C LEU A 97 -4.85 -11.76 5.16
N ILE A 98 -4.50 -12.91 5.71
CA ILE A 98 -5.00 -13.40 6.99
C ILE A 98 -3.97 -13.07 8.07
N VAL A 99 -4.44 -12.42 9.13
CA VAL A 99 -3.65 -12.11 10.33
C VAL A 99 -4.35 -12.67 11.56
N ASP A 100 -3.60 -13.32 12.45
CA ASP A 100 -4.09 -13.71 13.77
C ASP A 100 -4.38 -12.44 14.63
N PRO A 101 -5.61 -12.28 15.15
CA PRO A 101 -5.96 -11.14 15.99
C PRO A 101 -5.14 -11.11 17.28
N GLY A 102 -4.56 -9.95 17.59
CA GLY A 102 -3.77 -9.74 18.82
C GLY A 102 -2.29 -10.15 18.72
N SER A 103 -1.87 -10.72 17.59
CA SER A 103 -0.46 -10.98 17.29
C SER A 103 0.33 -9.70 17.03
N MET A 104 1.62 -9.74 17.36
CA MET A 104 2.56 -8.62 17.20
C MET A 104 3.52 -8.88 16.05
N TYR A 105 3.18 -8.38 14.87
CA TYR A 105 3.98 -8.61 13.66
C TYR A 105 5.25 -7.75 13.62
N ASN A 106 6.35 -8.32 13.14
CA ASN A 106 7.61 -7.60 12.89
C ASN A 106 7.69 -6.95 11.51
N LEU A 107 6.61 -7.04 10.73
CA LEU A 107 6.57 -6.62 9.34
C LEU A 107 6.86 -5.12 9.21
N LYS A 108 7.87 -4.80 8.41
CA LYS A 108 8.30 -3.43 8.10
C LYS A 108 7.97 -3.05 6.67
N SER A 109 8.04 -4.00 5.73
CA SER A 109 7.74 -3.77 4.33
C SER A 109 6.69 -4.76 3.84
N LEU A 110 5.60 -4.24 3.28
CA LEU A 110 4.50 -5.02 2.72
C LEU A 110 4.18 -4.51 1.32
N VAL A 111 4.53 -5.30 0.31
CA VAL A 111 4.31 -5.00 -1.10
C VAL A 111 3.27 -5.99 -1.65
N LEU A 112 2.05 -5.49 -1.84
CA LEU A 112 0.91 -6.26 -2.37
C LEU A 112 0.36 -5.61 -3.65
N LYS A 113 1.19 -4.85 -4.38
CA LYS A 113 0.78 -4.21 -5.63
C LYS A 113 0.33 -5.24 -6.68
N HIS A 114 -0.58 -4.86 -7.58
CA HIS A 114 -1.10 -5.75 -8.63
C HIS A 114 -1.71 -7.04 -8.05
N ASN A 115 -2.73 -6.89 -7.22
CA ASN A 115 -3.49 -7.97 -6.61
C ASN A 115 -5.00 -7.68 -6.72
N ARG A 116 -5.82 -8.38 -5.93
CA ARG A 116 -7.29 -8.28 -5.98
C ARG A 116 -7.91 -7.86 -4.64
N LEU A 117 -7.14 -7.20 -3.78
CA LEU A 117 -7.60 -6.77 -2.46
C LEU A 117 -8.70 -5.72 -2.58
N GLN A 118 -9.70 -5.82 -1.70
CA GLN A 118 -10.87 -4.92 -1.66
C GLN A 118 -10.98 -4.14 -0.34
N GLN A 119 -10.26 -4.57 0.70
CA GLN A 119 -10.26 -3.99 2.04
C GLN A 119 -8.84 -3.96 2.61
N ILE A 120 -8.65 -3.24 3.72
CA ILE A 120 -7.35 -3.06 4.38
C ILE A 120 -7.37 -3.41 5.88
N ASP A 121 -8.41 -4.06 6.37
CA ASP A 121 -8.60 -4.36 7.80
C ASP A 121 -7.49 -5.25 8.38
N PHE A 122 -6.82 -6.04 7.53
CA PHE A 122 -5.66 -6.87 7.89
C PHE A 122 -4.45 -6.04 8.36
N LEU A 123 -4.43 -4.73 8.09
CA LEU A 123 -3.37 -3.84 8.57
C LEU A 123 -3.46 -3.59 10.09
N LYS A 124 -4.60 -3.93 10.70
CA LYS A 124 -4.78 -3.82 12.15
C LYS A 124 -3.76 -4.71 12.85
N GLY A 125 -2.86 -4.09 13.63
CA GLY A 125 -1.82 -4.82 14.35
C GLY A 125 -0.44 -4.80 13.68
N LEU A 126 -0.31 -4.25 12.47
CA LEU A 126 0.98 -4.10 11.79
C LEU A 126 1.74 -2.85 12.25
N PHE A 127 2.01 -2.77 13.56
CA PHE A 127 2.52 -1.58 14.25
C PHE A 127 3.90 -1.10 13.78
N LYS A 128 4.71 -2.00 13.23
CA LYS A 128 6.09 -1.73 12.79
C LYS A 128 6.20 -1.42 11.30
N LEU A 129 5.07 -1.34 10.60
CA LEU A 129 5.04 -1.13 9.16
C LEU A 129 5.65 0.24 8.82
N ARG A 130 6.59 0.25 7.89
CA ARG A 130 7.29 1.42 7.38
C ARG A 130 6.91 1.71 5.93
N ASP A 131 6.80 0.66 5.13
CA ASP A 131 6.56 0.76 3.69
C ASP A 131 5.36 -0.12 3.33
N LEU A 132 4.31 0.50 2.78
CA LEU A 132 3.10 -0.18 2.35
C LEU A 132 2.76 0.19 0.91
N ASP A 133 2.74 -0.81 0.04
CA ASP A 133 2.31 -0.66 -1.35
C ASP A 133 1.11 -1.56 -1.65
N LEU A 134 -0.06 -0.92 -1.78
CA LEU A 134 -1.33 -1.52 -2.16
C LEU A 134 -1.79 -1.05 -3.54
N SER A 135 -0.89 -0.50 -4.35
CA SER A 135 -1.24 0.07 -5.66
C SER A 135 -1.79 -1.00 -6.60
N ASN A 136 -2.65 -0.63 -7.56
CA ASN A 136 -3.22 -1.59 -8.51
C ASN A 136 -3.98 -2.75 -7.83
N ASN A 137 -4.88 -2.42 -6.91
CA ASN A 137 -5.83 -3.34 -6.31
C ASN A 137 -7.28 -2.87 -6.64
N TYR A 138 -8.27 -3.40 -5.93
CA TYR A 138 -9.68 -3.06 -6.10
C TYR A 138 -10.29 -2.41 -4.86
N LEU A 139 -9.49 -1.64 -4.10
CA LEU A 139 -9.97 -0.91 -2.93
C LEU A 139 -11.02 0.14 -3.35
N ASP A 140 -12.17 0.21 -2.66
CA ASP A 140 -13.29 1.14 -2.95
C ASP A 140 -13.54 2.12 -1.79
N LYS A 141 -13.67 1.61 -0.57
CA LYS A 141 -13.83 2.43 0.64
C LYS A 141 -12.80 1.97 1.66
N ILE A 142 -12.07 2.93 2.23
CA ILE A 142 -11.04 2.63 3.23
C ILE A 142 -11.19 3.51 4.46
N ASP A 143 -10.97 2.93 5.63
CA ASP A 143 -10.82 3.67 6.88
C ASP A 143 -9.34 3.71 7.25
N LEU A 144 -8.72 4.90 7.16
CA LEU A 144 -7.30 5.05 7.47
C LEU A 144 -7.00 4.97 8.97
N SER A 145 -8.01 4.99 9.84
CA SER A 145 -7.81 4.78 11.29
C SER A 145 -7.16 3.43 11.61
N VAL A 146 -7.28 2.43 10.74
CA VAL A 146 -6.59 1.13 10.89
C VAL A 146 -5.06 1.29 10.91
N LEU A 147 -4.54 2.35 10.28
CA LEU A 147 -3.11 2.66 10.22
C LEU A 147 -2.64 3.53 11.37
N ASP A 148 -3.52 4.11 12.21
CA ASP A 148 -3.09 4.99 13.29
C ASP A 148 -2.01 4.34 14.17
N PRO A 149 -2.09 3.06 14.55
CA PRO A 149 -1.05 2.42 15.35
C PRO A 149 0.31 2.23 14.64
N ALA A 150 0.38 2.32 13.30
CA ALA A 150 1.61 2.14 12.52
C ALA A 150 2.47 3.42 12.49
N LYS A 151 3.00 3.82 13.66
CA LYS A 151 3.69 5.11 13.84
C LYS A 151 5.02 5.22 13.07
N GLU A 152 5.57 4.11 12.57
CA GLU A 152 6.78 4.07 11.75
C GLU A 152 6.50 4.18 10.24
N LEU A 153 5.22 4.24 9.83
CA LEU A 153 4.84 4.28 8.42
C LEU A 153 5.39 5.54 7.75
N ALA A 154 6.23 5.33 6.74
CA ALA A 154 6.92 6.38 5.99
C ALA A 154 6.35 6.53 4.57
N ASN A 155 5.98 5.41 3.94
CA ASN A 155 5.49 5.40 2.57
C ASN A 155 4.18 4.62 2.48
N LEU A 156 3.13 5.30 2.00
CA LEU A 156 1.83 4.71 1.75
C LEU A 156 1.44 4.92 0.29
N LYS A 157 1.33 3.83 -0.46
CA LYS A 157 0.91 3.85 -1.86
C LYS A 157 -0.42 3.13 -2.02
N LEU A 158 -1.42 3.88 -2.48
CA LEU A 158 -2.78 3.45 -2.75
C LEU A 158 -3.20 3.78 -4.19
N SER A 159 -2.22 4.10 -5.06
CA SER A 159 -2.45 4.53 -6.43
C SER A 159 -3.14 3.45 -7.27
N HIS A 160 -3.85 3.86 -8.32
CA HIS A 160 -4.50 2.93 -9.26
C HIS A 160 -5.46 1.93 -8.57
N ASN A 161 -6.26 2.41 -7.62
CA ASN A 161 -7.34 1.65 -7.02
C ASN A 161 -8.69 2.18 -7.55
N ARG A 162 -9.78 1.92 -6.82
CA ARG A 162 -11.12 2.43 -7.14
C ARG A 162 -11.68 3.23 -5.97
N ILE A 163 -10.81 3.83 -5.15
CA ILE A 163 -11.18 4.43 -3.88
C ILE A 163 -12.08 5.64 -4.15
N ARG A 164 -13.29 5.60 -3.61
CA ARG A 164 -14.28 6.69 -3.69
C ARG A 164 -14.41 7.44 -2.37
N ILE A 165 -14.14 6.76 -1.27
CA ILE A 165 -14.32 7.29 0.08
C ILE A 165 -13.13 6.88 0.94
N ILE A 166 -12.53 7.87 1.58
CA ILE A 166 -11.58 7.69 2.68
C ILE A 166 -12.25 8.23 3.93
N THR A 167 -12.33 7.41 4.96
CA THR A 167 -12.79 7.83 6.28
C THR A 167 -11.64 7.83 7.28
N THR A 168 -11.84 8.58 8.34
CA THR A 168 -11.07 8.50 9.58
C THR A 168 -12.13 8.45 10.67
N THR A 169 -12.30 7.30 11.31
CA THR A 169 -13.35 7.10 12.33
C THR A 169 -13.21 8.14 13.45
N ALA A 170 -14.32 8.85 13.71
CA ALA A 170 -14.35 10.02 14.58
C ALA A 170 -14.02 9.68 16.05
N GLY A 171 -12.99 10.32 16.57
CA GLY A 171 -12.61 10.24 17.99
C GLY A 171 -11.33 11.02 18.28
N ASP A 172 -10.31 10.83 17.44
CA ASP A 172 -8.98 11.44 17.58
C ASP A 172 -8.39 11.83 16.21
N MET A 173 -7.35 12.67 16.22
CA MET A 173 -6.56 12.97 15.02
C MET A 173 -5.80 11.72 14.56
N LEU A 174 -5.86 11.40 13.26
CA LEU A 174 -5.02 10.39 12.65
C LEU A 174 -3.59 10.93 12.55
N HIS A 175 -2.70 10.35 13.35
CA HIS A 175 -1.33 10.85 13.49
C HIS A 175 -0.32 9.82 13.00
N LEU A 176 0.29 10.10 11.85
CA LEU A 176 1.38 9.33 11.26
C LEU A 176 2.67 10.17 11.26
N PRO A 177 3.46 10.14 12.34
CA PRO A 177 4.57 11.07 12.57
C PRO A 177 5.77 10.87 11.63
N ARG A 178 5.82 9.75 10.92
CA ARG A 178 6.91 9.37 10.02
C ARG A 178 6.51 9.39 8.55
N LEU A 179 5.23 9.62 8.23
CA LEU A 179 4.75 9.54 6.85
C LEU A 179 5.35 10.66 6.02
N THR A 180 6.17 10.31 5.04
CA THR A 180 6.85 11.24 4.12
C THR A 180 6.19 11.29 2.75
N SER A 181 5.57 10.18 2.31
CA SER A 181 4.92 10.09 1.00
C SER A 181 3.56 9.41 1.10
N LEU A 182 2.54 10.05 0.51
CA LEU A 182 1.20 9.50 0.35
C LEU A 182 0.77 9.59 -1.11
N ALA A 183 0.55 8.45 -1.74
CA ALA A 183 0.09 8.37 -3.13
C ALA A 183 -1.35 7.84 -3.18
N LEU A 184 -2.27 8.69 -3.65
CA LEU A 184 -3.70 8.42 -3.82
C LEU A 184 -4.15 8.65 -5.27
N ASP A 185 -3.22 8.82 -6.19
CA ASP A 185 -3.50 9.10 -7.59
C ASP A 185 -4.20 7.94 -8.31
N HIS A 186 -4.88 8.24 -9.42
CA HIS A 186 -5.61 7.25 -10.20
C HIS A 186 -6.65 6.49 -9.37
N ASN A 187 -7.45 7.24 -8.61
CA ASN A 187 -8.59 6.74 -7.83
C ASN A 187 -9.89 7.42 -8.31
N GLN A 188 -10.96 7.34 -7.51
CA GLN A 188 -12.28 7.86 -7.84
C GLN A 188 -12.81 8.81 -6.75
N LEU A 189 -11.90 9.44 -5.99
CA LEU A 189 -12.26 10.33 -4.89
C LEU A 189 -13.00 11.56 -5.43
N THR A 190 -14.16 11.87 -4.88
CA THR A 190 -14.90 13.10 -5.21
C THR A 190 -14.67 14.22 -4.20
N ILE A 191 -14.43 13.85 -2.95
CA ILE A 191 -14.08 14.74 -1.85
C ILE A 191 -12.98 14.04 -1.05
N LEU A 192 -12.01 14.80 -0.57
CA LEU A 192 -11.07 14.34 0.44
C LEU A 192 -11.28 15.16 1.72
N ASP A 193 -11.65 14.50 2.80
CA ASP A 193 -11.67 15.11 4.13
C ASP A 193 -10.42 14.67 4.91
N ALA A 194 -9.44 15.57 4.94
CA ALA A 194 -8.19 15.45 5.67
C ALA A 194 -8.17 16.35 6.92
N SER A 195 -9.34 16.83 7.38
CA SER A 195 -9.43 17.69 8.57
C SER A 195 -8.89 17.03 9.84
N GLN A 196 -8.92 15.70 9.90
CA GLN A 196 -8.41 14.90 11.01
C GLN A 196 -6.98 14.39 10.82
N TRP A 197 -6.30 14.78 9.74
CA TRP A 197 -4.97 14.28 9.44
C TRP A 197 -3.89 15.17 10.05
N GLN A 198 -2.95 14.54 10.74
CA GLN A 198 -1.74 15.17 11.26
C GLN A 198 -0.52 14.41 10.75
N PHE A 199 -0.02 14.77 9.56
CA PHE A 199 1.14 14.13 8.93
C PHE A 199 2.31 15.12 8.92
N ASN A 200 2.91 15.28 10.10
CA ASN A 200 3.85 16.35 10.42
C ASN A 200 5.12 16.38 9.55
N VAL A 201 5.46 15.28 8.88
CA VAL A 201 6.67 15.16 8.05
C VAL A 201 6.34 14.78 6.61
N LEU A 202 5.07 14.83 6.20
CA LEU A 202 4.66 14.55 4.83
C LEU A 202 5.32 15.56 3.91
N GLN A 203 5.99 15.08 2.86
CA GLN A 203 6.69 15.90 1.88
C GLN A 203 5.97 15.87 0.54
N ASP A 204 5.46 14.70 0.15
CA ASP A 204 4.80 14.48 -1.13
C ASP A 204 3.40 13.90 -0.94
N LEU A 205 2.41 14.61 -1.48
CA LEU A 205 1.02 14.17 -1.55
C LEU A 205 0.57 14.12 -3.01
N ASN A 206 0.24 12.94 -3.51
CA ASN A 206 -0.25 12.78 -4.88
C ASN A 206 -1.76 12.51 -4.89
N LEU A 207 -2.54 13.47 -5.37
CA LEU A 207 -3.99 13.40 -5.53
C LEU A 207 -4.42 13.43 -7.00
N SER A 208 -3.46 13.36 -7.94
CA SER A 208 -3.76 13.52 -9.35
C SER A 208 -4.65 12.41 -9.89
N THR A 209 -5.32 12.68 -11.01
CA THR A 209 -6.18 11.68 -11.69
C THR A 209 -7.21 11.06 -10.74
N ASN A 210 -8.02 11.92 -10.12
CA ASN A 210 -9.16 11.56 -9.29
C ASN A 210 -10.42 12.25 -9.84
N ARG A 211 -11.44 12.47 -9.01
CA ARG A 211 -12.66 13.22 -9.36
C ARG A 211 -12.94 14.32 -8.34
N LEU A 212 -11.88 14.81 -7.69
CA LEU A 212 -12.00 15.71 -6.55
C LEU A 212 -12.62 17.04 -6.98
N VAL A 213 -13.61 17.47 -6.23
CA VAL A 213 -14.24 18.80 -6.38
C VAL A 213 -13.62 19.81 -5.42
N TYR A 214 -13.27 19.35 -4.21
CA TYR A 214 -12.54 20.13 -3.21
C TYR A 214 -11.86 19.19 -2.19
N ILE A 215 -10.96 19.75 -1.40
CA ILE A 215 -10.34 19.08 -0.24
C ILE A 215 -10.75 19.87 1.00
N SER A 216 -11.27 19.17 2.01
CA SER A 216 -11.46 19.70 3.36
C SER A 216 -10.23 19.36 4.19
N MET A 217 -9.62 20.36 4.82
CA MET A 217 -8.48 20.18 5.73
C MET A 217 -8.46 21.32 6.73
N CYS A 218 -7.80 21.12 7.87
CA CYS A 218 -7.35 22.24 8.69
C CYS A 218 -6.32 23.07 7.89
N GLU A 219 -5.88 24.20 8.42
CA GLU A 219 -4.80 24.97 7.78
C GLU A 219 -3.63 24.04 7.42
N VAL A 220 -3.10 24.20 6.20
CA VAL A 220 -2.02 23.33 5.66
C VAL A 220 -0.85 23.21 6.64
N GLN A 221 -0.54 24.28 7.39
CA GLN A 221 0.53 24.30 8.40
C GLN A 221 0.24 23.42 9.63
N ASN A 222 -1.03 23.16 9.96
CA ASN A 222 -1.42 22.31 11.08
C ASN A 222 -1.46 20.84 10.67
N SER A 223 -2.01 20.54 9.49
CA SER A 223 -2.13 19.15 9.00
C SER A 223 -0.82 18.64 8.36
N PHE A 224 -0.13 19.48 7.58
CA PHE A 224 1.01 19.11 6.74
C PHE A 224 2.14 20.16 6.78
N PRO A 225 2.72 20.50 7.96
CA PRO A 225 3.71 21.57 8.11
C PRO A 225 5.00 21.42 7.28
N ARG A 226 5.26 20.24 6.72
CA ARG A 226 6.48 19.93 5.95
C ARG A 226 6.18 19.58 4.49
N LEU A 227 4.94 19.77 4.04
CA LEU A 227 4.55 19.46 2.68
C LEU A 227 5.38 20.31 1.71
N GLN A 228 5.97 19.67 0.71
CA GLN A 228 6.76 20.33 -0.32
C GLN A 228 6.02 20.32 -1.64
N THR A 229 5.41 19.18 -1.96
CA THR A 229 4.80 18.93 -3.25
C THR A 229 3.39 18.38 -3.08
N ILE A 230 2.44 18.94 -3.82
CA ILE A 230 1.11 18.37 -3.97
C ILE A 230 0.72 18.31 -5.44
N TYR A 231 0.30 17.14 -5.92
CA TYR A 231 -0.16 16.94 -7.30
C TYR A 231 -1.69 16.97 -7.34
N LEU A 232 -2.26 17.87 -8.14
CA LEU A 232 -3.70 18.16 -8.16
C LEU A 232 -4.34 18.00 -9.54
N ASP A 233 -3.56 17.73 -10.59
CA ASP A 233 -4.06 17.60 -11.97
C ASP A 233 -4.99 16.40 -12.17
N GLY A 234 -5.76 16.39 -13.25
CA GLY A 234 -6.70 15.29 -13.54
C GLY A 234 -7.84 15.15 -12.53
N ASN A 235 -8.40 16.26 -12.04
CA ASN A 235 -9.53 16.29 -11.11
C ASN A 235 -10.67 17.18 -11.64
N ASN A 236 -11.80 17.21 -10.92
CA ASN A 236 -13.00 17.97 -11.28
C ASN A 236 -13.20 19.15 -10.33
N TRP A 237 -12.12 19.92 -10.10
CA TRP A 237 -12.13 20.98 -9.11
C TRP A 237 -13.21 22.02 -9.39
N GLU A 238 -13.92 22.45 -8.37
CA GLU A 238 -14.68 23.68 -8.44
C GLU A 238 -13.73 24.87 -8.33
N CYS A 239 -13.81 25.85 -9.24
CA CYS A 239 -12.83 26.93 -9.30
C CYS A 239 -12.73 27.76 -8.02
N SER A 240 -13.85 27.94 -7.30
CA SER A 240 -13.89 28.70 -6.05
C SER A 240 -13.06 28.02 -4.94
N TYR A 241 -13.24 26.70 -4.79
CA TYR A 241 -12.51 25.89 -3.83
C TYR A 241 -11.05 25.72 -4.22
N LEU A 242 -10.75 25.46 -5.51
CA LEU A 242 -9.37 25.33 -5.98
C LEU A 242 -8.55 26.59 -5.70
N ASN A 243 -9.08 27.77 -6.03
CA ASN A 243 -8.40 29.04 -5.77
C ASN A 243 -8.11 29.22 -4.27
N SER A 244 -9.07 28.85 -3.42
CA SER A 244 -8.91 28.91 -1.96
C SER A 244 -7.86 27.91 -1.44
N THR A 245 -7.83 26.70 -2.00
CA THR A 245 -6.82 25.68 -1.67
C THR A 245 -5.42 26.13 -2.10
N LEU A 246 -5.26 26.63 -3.32
CA LEU A 246 -3.98 27.13 -3.83
C LEU A 246 -3.47 28.31 -2.99
N ALA A 247 -4.35 29.23 -2.58
CA ALA A 247 -3.96 30.33 -1.70
C ALA A 247 -3.38 29.82 -0.36
N GLN A 248 -3.98 28.80 0.25
CA GLN A 248 -3.46 28.18 1.48
C GLN A 248 -2.12 27.48 1.24
N LEU A 249 -1.97 26.77 0.11
CA LEU A 249 -0.72 26.09 -0.27
C LEU A 249 0.42 27.11 -0.43
N HIS A 250 0.17 28.23 -1.12
CA HIS A 250 1.16 29.30 -1.30
C HIS A 250 1.56 29.96 0.02
N GLN A 251 0.61 30.20 0.93
CA GLN A 251 0.91 30.71 2.27
C GLN A 251 1.81 29.75 3.08
N ALA A 252 1.73 28.46 2.81
CA ALA A 252 2.57 27.43 3.40
C ALA A 252 3.85 27.13 2.60
N ASN A 253 4.13 27.86 1.51
CA ASN A 253 5.23 27.61 0.56
C ASN A 253 5.21 26.19 -0.06
N VAL A 254 4.03 25.59 -0.20
CA VAL A 254 3.85 24.29 -0.85
C VAL A 254 3.71 24.51 -2.34
N LYS A 255 4.41 23.70 -3.15
CA LYS A 255 4.36 23.78 -4.60
C LYS A 255 3.23 22.91 -5.15
N PRO A 256 2.15 23.48 -5.72
CA PRO A 256 1.20 22.70 -6.51
C PRO A 256 1.87 22.26 -7.81
N MET A 257 1.69 21.00 -8.16
CA MET A 257 2.28 20.36 -9.33
C MET A 257 1.20 19.73 -10.20
N SER A 258 1.54 19.58 -11.47
CA SER A 258 0.77 18.90 -12.49
C SER A 258 1.71 18.00 -13.28
N PHE A 259 1.33 16.73 -13.50
CA PHE A 259 2.08 15.82 -14.36
C PHE A 259 1.78 16.05 -15.83
N THR A 260 0.55 16.48 -16.14
CA THR A 260 0.09 16.64 -17.52
C THR A 260 -0.65 17.96 -17.73
N MET A 261 -0.33 18.65 -18.83
CA MET A 261 -1.12 19.79 -19.27
C MET A 261 -2.45 19.29 -19.82
N HIS A 262 -3.54 19.68 -19.16
CA HIS A 262 -4.89 19.42 -19.63
C HIS A 262 -5.44 20.65 -20.37
N ASN A 263 -6.13 20.43 -21.49
CA ASN A 263 -6.88 21.50 -22.16
C ASN A 263 -8.21 21.69 -21.43
N CYS A 264 -8.38 22.82 -20.76
CA CYS A 264 -9.61 23.21 -20.08
C CYS A 264 -9.93 24.68 -20.33
N SER A 265 -11.20 25.05 -20.14
CA SER A 265 -11.68 26.42 -20.30
C SER A 265 -11.18 27.35 -19.20
N GLU A 266 -11.09 26.84 -17.97
CA GLU A 266 -10.63 27.57 -16.79
C GLU A 266 -9.56 26.76 -16.06
N ALA A 267 -8.52 27.45 -15.56
CA ALA A 267 -7.41 26.84 -14.86
C ALA A 267 -6.68 27.84 -13.96
N PHE A 268 -6.09 27.33 -12.88
CA PHE A 268 -5.10 28.03 -12.05
C PHE A 268 -3.79 27.24 -12.09
N GLU A 269 -2.67 27.88 -12.45
CA GLU A 269 -1.35 27.23 -12.48
C GLU A 269 -1.31 25.90 -13.26
N SER A 270 -2.02 25.86 -14.39
CA SER A 270 -2.19 24.65 -15.23
C SER A 270 -3.00 23.51 -14.61
N ILE A 271 -3.68 23.76 -13.50
CA ILE A 271 -4.65 22.84 -12.89
C ILE A 271 -6.06 23.30 -13.29
N CYS A 272 -6.79 22.42 -13.99
CA CYS A 272 -8.12 22.70 -14.49
C CYS A 272 -9.17 22.78 -13.39
N CYS A 273 -10.17 23.65 -13.59
CA CYS A 273 -11.38 23.70 -12.79
C CYS A 273 -12.60 24.02 -13.67
N SER A 274 -13.78 23.83 -13.12
CA SER A 274 -15.07 24.14 -13.78
C SER A 274 -16.12 24.61 -12.80
#